data_AF-A0A3S4FWD6-F1
#
_entry.id   AF-A0A3S4FWD6-F1
#
_cell.length_a   1.000
_cell.length_b   1.000
_cell.length_c   1.000
_cell.angle_alpha   90.00
_cell.angle_beta   90.00
_cell.angle_gamma   90.00
#
_symmetry.space_group_name_H-M   'P 1'
#
loop_
_entity.id
_entity.type
_entity.pdbx_description
1 polymer ?
#
loop_
_entity_poly.entity_id
_entity_poly.type
_entity_poly.pdbx_seq_one_letter_code
_entity_poly.pdbx_strand_id
1 'polypeptide(L)'
;MGEKISAGSTADKRLGTLFANLMGDFSLRYPIQDRLNFIEQQMLNKLNEKIKLLGKGPFAEEQPYLPYMVTCFQSDLAFLAEHPQYLLQELTNTLRLYAFSWCAQLALNLDNWQDGEPQSKSLFFILDSEKASSEREKVKRYGYKLFASQSEKLFPVLSALEVLQWGKGQKKRPLWQIYQDTLNDSDSSARVLNDLNVYLQDFIVDRGLPLRERATNLENAFKQLLSVAVEQFQGKKTDRATVNRKYVNELENQICTDFIQVRGRAGKVLVLNQDRLLLLTNLTVGKNDKLRLHELLRGFEQRGFYLDNQSAQTLVAFYERMGNVERMSDSGDAVYVRKTV
;
A
#
# COMPACT_ATOMS: atom_id res chain seq x y z
N MET A 1 -30.02 -4.74 1.32
CA MET A 1 -29.69 -3.63 2.25
C MET A 1 -28.27 -3.07 2.10
N GLY A 2 -27.33 -3.76 1.43
CA GLY A 2 -25.97 -3.23 1.18
C GLY A 2 -25.90 -2.02 0.22
N GLU A 3 -26.92 -1.82 -0.63
CA GLU A 3 -26.91 -0.75 -1.64
C GLU A 3 -26.90 0.67 -1.06
N LYS A 4 -27.51 0.90 0.12
CA LYS A 4 -27.55 2.24 0.75
C LYS A 4 -26.24 2.65 1.45
N ILE A 5 -25.34 1.70 1.74
CA ILE A 5 -24.03 2.00 2.36
C ILE A 5 -23.02 2.47 1.29
N SER A 6 -23.29 2.21 0.00
CA SER A 6 -22.39 2.56 -1.12
C SER A 6 -22.80 3.83 -1.89
N ALA A 7 -23.24 4.88 -1.19
CA ALA A 7 -23.60 6.16 -1.82
C ALA A 7 -22.39 7.04 -2.20
N GLY A 8 -21.16 6.54 -2.05
CA GLY A 8 -19.92 7.26 -2.42
C GLY A 8 -19.54 7.13 -3.90
N SER A 9 -18.55 7.91 -4.32
CA SER A 9 -17.98 7.84 -5.67
C SER A 9 -17.34 6.47 -5.95
N THR A 10 -17.07 6.15 -7.21
CA THR A 10 -16.34 4.92 -7.55
C THR A 10 -14.97 4.84 -6.89
N ALA A 11 -14.30 5.98 -6.67
CA ALA A 11 -13.03 6.05 -5.96
C ALA A 11 -13.19 5.68 -4.48
N ASP A 12 -14.23 6.21 -3.81
CA ASP A 12 -14.54 5.90 -2.41
C ASP A 12 -14.85 4.42 -2.22
N LYS A 13 -15.57 3.80 -3.17
CA LYS A 13 -15.87 2.35 -3.13
C LYS A 13 -14.59 1.52 -3.25
N ARG A 14 -13.63 1.95 -4.08
CA ARG A 14 -12.34 1.28 -4.24
C ARG A 14 -11.50 1.40 -2.97
N LEU A 15 -11.44 2.58 -2.36
CA LEU A 15 -10.76 2.78 -1.07
C LEU A 15 -11.44 1.98 0.05
N GLY A 16 -12.77 1.95 0.10
CA GLY A 16 -13.50 1.12 1.05
C GLY A 16 -13.21 -0.37 0.86
N THR A 17 -13.14 -0.84 -0.38
CA THR A 17 -12.75 -2.22 -0.71
C THR A 17 -11.29 -2.50 -0.30
N LEU A 18 -10.38 -1.55 -0.53
CA LEU A 18 -8.99 -1.65 -0.08
C LEU A 18 -8.91 -1.85 1.44
N PHE A 19 -9.52 -0.95 2.22
CA PHE A 19 -9.45 -1.04 3.69
C PHE A 19 -10.20 -2.26 4.22
N ALA A 20 -11.31 -2.66 3.61
CA ALA A 20 -11.99 -3.90 3.98
C ALA A 20 -11.10 -5.13 3.77
N ASN A 21 -10.32 -5.17 2.70
CA ASN A 21 -9.38 -6.27 2.45
C ASN A 21 -8.11 -6.17 3.31
N LEU A 22 -7.65 -4.97 3.69
CA LEU A 22 -6.60 -4.80 4.69
C LEU A 22 -7.06 -5.24 6.09
N MET A 23 -8.34 -5.07 6.40
CA MET A 23 -8.94 -5.64 7.61
C MET A 23 -9.05 -7.16 7.49
N GLY A 24 -9.53 -7.68 6.36
CA GLY A 24 -9.80 -9.12 6.21
C GLY A 24 -10.75 -9.61 7.30
N ASP A 25 -10.38 -10.68 7.99
CA ASP A 25 -11.15 -11.24 9.12
C ASP A 25 -10.82 -10.57 10.47
N PHE A 26 -9.91 -9.59 10.48
CA PHE A 26 -9.59 -8.85 11.68
C PHE A 26 -10.81 -8.06 12.14
N SER A 27 -11.13 -8.21 13.42
CA SER A 27 -12.17 -7.43 14.07
C SER A 27 -11.63 -6.93 15.40
N LEU A 28 -11.91 -5.67 15.70
CA LEU A 28 -11.63 -5.12 17.01
C LEU A 28 -12.56 -5.79 18.02
N ARG A 29 -12.02 -6.15 19.18
CA ARG A 29 -12.83 -6.67 20.27
C ARG A 29 -13.80 -5.57 20.70
N TYR A 30 -15.08 -5.86 20.60
CA TYR A 30 -16.14 -5.01 21.08
C TYR A 30 -16.56 -5.44 22.50
N PRO A 31 -16.84 -4.51 23.43
CA PRO A 31 -16.64 -3.07 23.30
C PRO A 31 -15.16 -2.69 23.35
N ILE A 32 -14.79 -1.62 22.64
CA ILE A 32 -13.49 -0.96 22.84
C ILE A 32 -13.50 -0.48 24.29
N GLN A 33 -12.52 -0.93 25.08
CA GLN A 33 -12.45 -0.63 26.50
C GLN A 33 -12.07 0.84 26.66
N ASP A 34 -13.05 1.67 27.04
CA ASP A 34 -12.84 3.07 27.38
C ASP A 34 -13.32 3.34 28.81
N ARG A 35 -12.73 4.34 29.47
CA ARG A 35 -13.13 4.76 30.82
C ARG A 35 -14.34 5.68 30.74
N LEU A 36 -15.50 5.08 30.48
CA LEU A 36 -16.76 5.81 30.39
C LEU A 36 -17.29 6.16 31.78
N ASN A 37 -17.82 7.37 31.92
CA ASN A 37 -18.60 7.75 33.10
C ASN A 37 -20.00 7.09 33.06
N PHE A 38 -20.74 7.21 34.17
CA PHE A 38 -22.05 6.58 34.31
C PHE A 38 -23.03 6.94 33.19
N ILE A 39 -23.08 8.22 32.77
CA ILE A 39 -24.02 8.68 31.74
C ILE A 39 -23.63 8.11 30.37
N GLU A 40 -22.34 8.17 30.03
CA GLU A 40 -21.79 7.60 28.80
C GLU A 40 -22.06 6.10 28.71
N GLN A 41 -21.93 5.39 29.83
CA GLN A 41 -22.20 3.96 29.88
C GLN A 41 -23.68 3.63 29.65
N GLN A 42 -24.61 4.41 30.22
CA GLN A 42 -26.04 4.25 29.95
C GLN A 42 -26.40 4.57 28.50
N MET A 43 -25.78 5.62 27.94
CA MET A 43 -25.96 5.98 26.54
C MET A 43 -25.44 4.87 25.61
N LEU A 44 -24.24 4.34 25.87
CA LEU A 44 -23.66 3.25 25.10
C LEU A 44 -24.53 1.99 25.18
N ASN A 45 -25.02 1.62 26.37
CA ASN A 45 -25.93 0.49 26.53
C ASN A 45 -27.18 0.64 25.65
N LYS A 46 -27.78 1.86 25.63
CA LYS A 46 -28.95 2.12 24.80
C LYS A 46 -28.65 2.08 23.30
N LEU A 47 -27.48 2.56 22.89
CA LEU A 47 -27.02 2.45 21.50
C LEU A 47 -26.79 0.99 21.12
N ASN A 48 -26.20 0.18 22.01
CA ASN A 48 -25.93 -1.24 21.78
C ASN A 48 -27.19 -2.07 21.56
N GLU A 49 -28.30 -1.74 22.23
CA GLU A 49 -29.60 -2.36 21.95
C GLU A 49 -30.08 -2.12 20.50
N LYS A 50 -29.59 -1.06 19.84
CA LYS A 50 -29.98 -0.66 18.48
C LYS A 50 -28.94 -1.03 17.42
N ILE A 51 -27.71 -1.36 17.82
CA ILE A 51 -26.66 -1.76 16.89
C ILE A 51 -26.94 -3.17 16.38
N LYS A 52 -27.03 -3.30 15.06
CA LYS A 52 -27.04 -4.61 14.40
C LYS A 52 -25.63 -4.91 13.93
N LEU A 53 -25.05 -5.99 14.43
CA LEU A 53 -23.77 -6.50 13.94
C LEU A 53 -23.94 -6.90 12.47
N LEU A 54 -23.20 -6.23 11.59
CA LEU A 54 -23.08 -6.64 10.19
C LEU A 54 -22.19 -7.88 10.17
N GLY A 55 -22.75 -9.05 9.84
CA GLY A 55 -21.99 -10.30 9.80
C GLY A 55 -20.91 -10.28 8.70
N LYS A 56 -21.30 -9.98 7.46
CA LYS A 56 -20.35 -9.79 6.34
C LYS A 56 -20.32 -8.33 5.92
N GLY A 57 -19.11 -7.83 5.69
CA GLY A 57 -18.89 -6.48 5.17
C GLY A 57 -19.55 -6.30 3.79
N PRO A 58 -19.96 -5.07 3.43
CA PRO A 58 -20.59 -4.79 2.15
C PRO A 58 -19.61 -4.76 0.97
N PHE A 59 -18.32 -4.99 1.22
CA PHE A 59 -17.24 -4.89 0.24
C PHE A 59 -16.87 -6.26 -0.34
N ALA A 60 -16.33 -6.27 -1.55
CA ALA A 60 -15.85 -7.49 -2.18
C ALA A 60 -14.62 -8.04 -1.43
N GLU A 61 -14.66 -9.34 -1.14
CA GLU A 61 -13.53 -10.06 -0.54
C GLU A 61 -12.52 -10.42 -1.65
N GLU A 62 -11.28 -9.92 -1.52
CA GLU A 62 -10.17 -10.16 -2.43
C GLU A 62 -8.98 -10.71 -1.64
N GLN A 63 -8.15 -11.55 -2.26
CA GLN A 63 -6.88 -11.96 -1.65
C GLN A 63 -5.90 -10.78 -1.70
N PRO A 64 -5.20 -10.48 -0.59
CA PRO A 64 -4.36 -9.30 -0.52
C PRO A 64 -3.14 -9.46 -1.43
N TYR A 65 -2.93 -8.48 -2.30
CA TYR A 65 -1.72 -8.46 -3.15
C TYR A 65 -0.45 -8.28 -2.32
N LEU A 66 -0.51 -7.54 -1.22
CA LEU A 66 0.60 -7.24 -0.31
C LEU A 66 0.30 -7.80 1.10
N PRO A 67 0.48 -9.10 1.37
CA PRO A 67 0.06 -9.69 2.65
C PRO A 67 0.79 -9.10 3.86
N TYR A 68 2.08 -8.77 3.74
CA TYR A 68 2.82 -8.12 4.85
C TYR A 68 2.19 -6.80 5.30
N MET A 69 1.56 -6.05 4.38
CA MET A 69 0.88 -4.80 4.73
C MET A 69 -0.43 -5.03 5.49
N VAL A 70 -1.13 -6.14 5.20
CA VAL A 70 -2.32 -6.56 5.96
C VAL A 70 -1.92 -6.78 7.42
N THR A 71 -0.86 -7.55 7.65
CA THR A 71 -0.34 -7.82 8.99
C THR A 71 0.04 -6.53 9.72
N CYS A 72 0.74 -5.62 9.05
CA CYS A 72 1.09 -4.32 9.64
C CYS A 72 -0.16 -3.51 10.01
N PHE A 73 -1.12 -3.39 9.08
CA PHE A 73 -2.33 -2.61 9.29
C PHE A 73 -3.19 -3.15 10.44
N GLN A 74 -3.37 -4.47 10.51
CA GLN A 74 -4.12 -5.11 11.60
C GLN A 74 -3.44 -4.91 12.95
N SER A 75 -2.10 -5.05 13.02
CA SER A 75 -1.34 -4.79 14.24
C SER A 75 -1.46 -3.33 14.67
N ASP A 76 -1.39 -2.39 13.73
CA ASP A 76 -1.51 -0.95 13.98
C ASP A 76 -2.90 -0.58 14.47
N LEU A 77 -3.95 -1.14 13.87
CA LEU A 77 -5.32 -0.94 14.35
C LEU A 77 -5.55 -1.57 15.72
N ALA A 78 -4.94 -2.73 16.00
CA ALA A 78 -5.01 -3.34 17.32
C ALA A 78 -4.37 -2.44 18.39
N PHE A 79 -3.22 -1.82 18.07
CA PHE A 79 -2.59 -0.83 18.94
C PHE A 79 -3.46 0.41 19.11
N LEU A 80 -3.96 1.00 18.03
CA LEU A 80 -4.82 2.19 18.11
C LEU A 80 -6.06 1.92 18.98
N ALA A 81 -6.67 0.74 18.85
CA ALA A 81 -7.83 0.36 19.65
C ALA A 81 -7.55 0.21 21.16
N GLU A 82 -6.31 0.03 21.58
CA GLU A 82 -5.91 0.07 23.01
C GLU A 82 -5.85 1.52 23.54
N HIS A 83 -5.88 2.52 22.64
CA HIS A 83 -5.83 3.94 22.95
C HIS A 83 -7.01 4.69 22.28
N PRO A 84 -8.25 4.60 22.81
CA PRO A 84 -9.46 5.06 22.12
C PRO A 84 -9.43 6.53 21.66
N GLN A 85 -8.91 7.43 22.50
CA GLN A 85 -8.78 8.85 22.16
C GLN A 85 -7.80 9.07 21.00
N TYR A 86 -6.68 8.35 21.01
CA TYR A 86 -5.68 8.43 19.95
C TYR A 86 -6.19 7.81 18.65
N LEU A 87 -6.92 6.68 18.71
CA LEU A 87 -7.62 6.11 17.56
C LEU A 87 -8.55 7.15 16.91
N LEU A 88 -9.39 7.83 17.70
CA LEU A 88 -10.32 8.83 17.14
C LEU A 88 -9.59 9.99 16.45
N GLN A 89 -8.44 10.39 16.97
CA GLN A 89 -7.61 11.46 16.41
C GLN A 89 -6.88 11.02 15.14
N GLU A 90 -6.26 9.84 15.17
CA GLU A 90 -5.29 9.40 14.15
C GLU A 90 -5.82 8.36 13.16
N LEU A 91 -7.04 7.85 13.31
CA LEU A 91 -7.59 6.86 12.37
C LEU A 91 -7.57 7.40 10.93
N THR A 92 -7.99 8.64 10.71
CA THR A 92 -7.99 9.26 9.37
C THR A 92 -6.57 9.34 8.80
N ASN A 93 -5.59 9.75 9.60
CA ASN A 93 -4.20 9.86 9.16
C ASN A 93 -3.58 8.49 8.92
N THR A 94 -3.93 7.49 9.73
CA THR A 94 -3.52 6.09 9.56
C THR A 94 -4.05 5.53 8.24
N LEU A 95 -5.34 5.74 7.96
CA LEU A 95 -5.95 5.33 6.69
C LEU A 95 -5.25 6.01 5.51
N ARG A 96 -4.98 7.32 5.57
CA ARG A 96 -4.23 8.03 4.52
C ARG A 96 -2.82 7.46 4.31
N LEU A 97 -2.12 7.19 5.40
CA LEU A 97 -0.77 6.60 5.39
C LEU A 97 -0.76 5.23 4.71
N TYR A 98 -1.72 4.37 5.05
CA TYR A 98 -1.86 3.04 4.45
C TYR A 98 -2.38 3.07 3.02
N ALA A 99 -3.29 3.99 2.65
CA ALA A 99 -3.73 4.16 1.27
C ALA A 99 -2.55 4.52 0.36
N PHE A 100 -1.75 5.51 0.78
CA PHE A 100 -0.55 5.89 0.04
C PHE A 100 0.46 4.75 -0.03
N SER A 101 0.81 4.17 1.11
CA SER A 101 1.82 3.10 1.16
C SER A 101 1.41 1.90 0.31
N TRP A 102 0.13 1.49 0.37
CA TRP A 102 -0.36 0.35 -0.39
C TRP A 102 -0.29 0.61 -1.89
N CYS A 103 -0.72 1.79 -2.36
CA CYS A 103 -0.62 2.16 -3.77
C CYS A 103 0.84 2.18 -4.25
N ALA A 104 1.73 2.76 -3.45
CA ALA A 104 3.14 2.88 -3.80
C ALA A 104 3.84 1.52 -3.82
N GLN A 105 3.66 0.72 -2.77
CA GLN A 105 4.25 -0.62 -2.67
C GLN A 105 3.67 -1.59 -3.69
N LEU A 106 2.39 -1.46 -4.04
CA LEU A 106 1.79 -2.24 -5.12
C LEU A 106 2.49 -1.91 -6.45
N ALA A 107 2.59 -0.63 -6.79
CA ALA A 107 3.24 -0.18 -8.02
C ALA A 107 4.67 -0.70 -8.13
N LEU A 108 5.43 -0.66 -7.02
CA LEU A 108 6.81 -1.15 -6.99
C LEU A 108 6.90 -2.68 -7.11
N ASN A 109 5.90 -3.43 -6.62
CA ASN A 109 5.92 -4.89 -6.61
C ASN A 109 5.34 -5.55 -7.87
N LEU A 110 4.62 -4.81 -8.72
CA LEU A 110 3.96 -5.38 -9.91
C LEU A 110 4.90 -6.12 -10.87
N ASP A 111 6.15 -5.66 -11.03
CA ASP A 111 7.10 -6.27 -11.98
C ASP A 111 7.73 -7.59 -11.45
N ASN A 112 7.68 -7.84 -10.14
CA ASN A 112 8.41 -8.93 -9.46
C ASN A 112 7.51 -10.09 -9.03
N TRP A 113 6.45 -10.36 -9.80
CA TRP A 113 5.51 -11.44 -9.54
C TRP A 113 6.14 -12.84 -9.53
N GLN A 114 7.33 -13.00 -10.11
CA GLN A 114 8.07 -14.25 -10.16
C GLN A 114 8.70 -14.64 -8.83
N ASP A 115 9.03 -13.65 -8.01
CA ASP A 115 9.76 -13.85 -6.75
C ASP A 115 8.83 -14.40 -5.65
N GLY A 116 7.55 -14.53 -5.94
CA GLY A 116 6.52 -15.03 -5.03
C GLY A 116 5.85 -13.93 -4.23
N GLU A 117 5.58 -14.23 -2.95
CA GLU A 117 4.89 -13.28 -2.08
C GLU A 117 5.71 -11.98 -1.94
N PRO A 118 5.13 -10.81 -2.29
CA PRO A 118 5.88 -9.57 -2.35
C PRO A 118 6.32 -9.12 -0.97
N GLN A 119 7.46 -8.44 -0.94
CA GLN A 119 8.01 -7.81 0.24
C GLN A 119 8.05 -6.29 0.06
N SER A 120 8.30 -5.58 1.15
CA SER A 120 8.46 -4.13 1.06
C SER A 120 9.67 -3.76 0.20
N LYS A 121 9.45 -2.80 -0.69
CA LYS A 121 10.45 -2.27 -1.62
C LYS A 121 10.83 -0.86 -1.26
N SER A 122 12.09 -0.56 -1.51
CA SER A 122 12.70 0.71 -1.15
C SER A 122 12.04 1.89 -1.86
N LEU A 123 11.44 2.76 -1.06
CA LEU A 123 10.89 4.03 -1.49
C LEU A 123 11.33 5.12 -0.53
N PHE A 124 12.25 5.98 -0.99
CA PHE A 124 12.95 6.92 -0.12
C PHE A 124 12.20 8.24 0.03
N PHE A 125 12.02 8.62 1.29
CA PHE A 125 11.44 9.88 1.75
C PHE A 125 12.53 10.78 2.32
N ILE A 126 12.27 12.08 2.30
CA ILE A 126 13.00 13.06 3.10
C ILE A 126 12.06 13.64 4.16
N LEU A 127 12.61 14.17 5.25
CA LEU A 127 11.83 14.91 6.24
C LEU A 127 11.56 16.34 5.72
N ASP A 128 10.42 16.91 6.11
CA ASP A 128 10.00 18.25 5.69
C ASP A 128 11.00 19.37 6.03
N SER A 129 11.73 19.20 7.14
CA SER A 129 12.80 20.07 7.61
C SER A 129 14.09 19.97 6.78
N GLU A 130 14.23 18.96 5.93
CA GLU A 130 15.43 18.75 5.12
C GLU A 130 15.42 19.57 3.82
N LYS A 131 16.61 19.92 3.34
CA LYS A 131 16.79 20.42 1.97
C LYS A 131 16.86 19.23 1.02
N ALA A 132 16.10 19.28 -0.07
CA ALA A 132 16.21 18.30 -1.15
C ALA A 132 17.52 18.53 -1.93
N SER A 133 18.60 17.88 -1.51
CA SER A 133 19.89 17.95 -2.19
C SER A 133 19.91 17.09 -3.45
N SER A 134 20.55 17.59 -4.51
CA SER A 134 20.79 16.83 -5.72
C SER A 134 21.80 15.70 -5.55
N GLU A 135 22.56 15.65 -4.46
CA GLU A 135 23.59 14.62 -4.25
C GLU A 135 23.01 13.34 -3.63
N ARG A 136 21.75 13.38 -3.18
CA ARG A 136 21.06 12.23 -2.56
C ARG A 136 20.60 11.23 -3.62
N GLU A 137 21.51 10.35 -4.01
CA GLU A 137 21.29 9.36 -5.06
C GLU A 137 20.11 8.42 -4.78
N LYS A 138 19.96 7.96 -3.53
CA LYS A 138 18.85 7.08 -3.12
C LYS A 138 17.49 7.74 -3.32
N VAL A 139 17.33 8.99 -2.86
CA VAL A 139 16.10 9.79 -3.05
C VAL A 139 15.81 10.05 -4.53
N LYS A 140 16.84 10.26 -5.35
CA LYS A 140 16.68 10.47 -6.79
C LYS A 140 16.25 9.23 -7.55
N ARG A 141 16.92 8.10 -7.29
CA ARG A 141 16.72 6.83 -8.02
C ARG A 141 15.51 6.07 -7.52
N TYR A 142 15.29 6.06 -6.20
CA TYR A 142 14.30 5.24 -5.51
C TYR A 142 13.28 6.09 -4.74
N GLY A 143 13.04 7.35 -5.15
CA GLY A 143 12.01 8.22 -4.57
C GLY A 143 10.86 8.47 -5.55
N TYR A 144 10.37 9.72 -5.62
CA TYR A 144 9.20 10.10 -6.44
C TYR A 144 9.29 9.63 -7.89
N LYS A 145 10.46 9.75 -8.54
CA LYS A 145 10.62 9.37 -9.95
C LYS A 145 10.32 7.89 -10.21
N LEU A 146 10.83 7.02 -9.34
CA LEU A 146 10.56 5.58 -9.42
C LEU A 146 9.07 5.32 -9.23
N PHE A 147 8.49 5.85 -8.16
CA PHE A 147 7.06 5.73 -7.88
C PHE A 147 6.19 6.20 -9.04
N ALA A 148 6.48 7.39 -9.60
CA ALA A 148 5.73 7.94 -10.72
C ALA A 148 5.81 7.02 -11.96
N SER A 149 7.01 6.56 -12.31
CA SER A 149 7.19 5.65 -13.46
C SER A 149 6.49 4.30 -13.29
N GLN A 150 6.48 3.75 -12.08
CA GLN A 150 5.83 2.47 -11.81
C GLN A 150 4.31 2.60 -11.65
N SER A 151 3.83 3.76 -11.21
CA SER A 151 2.39 4.04 -11.10
C SER A 151 1.69 4.05 -12.46
N GLU A 152 2.40 4.38 -13.54
CA GLU A 152 1.86 4.29 -14.92
C GLU A 152 1.47 2.87 -15.33
N LYS A 153 2.04 1.84 -14.68
CA LYS A 153 1.75 0.44 -14.95
C LYS A 153 0.57 -0.11 -14.14
N LEU A 154 0.17 0.56 -13.06
CA LEU A 154 -0.88 0.08 -12.15
C LEU A 154 -2.17 -0.26 -12.91
N PHE A 155 -2.75 0.73 -13.59
CA PHE A 155 -4.02 0.53 -14.28
C PHE A 155 -3.92 -0.51 -15.42
N PRO A 156 -2.92 -0.45 -16.32
CA PRO A 156 -2.75 -1.46 -17.37
C PRO A 156 -2.63 -2.89 -16.84
N VAL A 157 -1.76 -3.10 -15.85
CA VAL A 157 -1.47 -4.43 -15.30
C VAL A 157 -2.64 -4.98 -14.50
N LEU A 158 -3.24 -4.17 -13.62
CA LEU A 158 -4.42 -4.59 -12.85
C LEU A 158 -5.61 -4.89 -13.76
N SER A 159 -5.79 -4.12 -14.84
CA SER A 159 -6.84 -4.40 -15.84
C SER A 159 -6.59 -5.72 -16.58
N ALA A 160 -5.35 -6.04 -16.92
CA ALA A 160 -5.00 -7.32 -17.53
C ALA A 160 -5.15 -8.50 -16.54
N LEU A 161 -4.85 -8.26 -15.26
CA LEU A 161 -5.00 -9.25 -14.20
C LEU A 161 -6.46 -9.71 -14.04
N GLU A 162 -7.45 -8.87 -14.37
CA GLU A 162 -8.88 -9.26 -14.40
C GLU A 162 -9.15 -10.45 -15.34
N VAL A 163 -8.38 -10.59 -16.43
CA VAL A 163 -8.51 -11.69 -17.39
C VAL A 163 -8.07 -13.02 -16.79
N LEU A 164 -7.14 -12.97 -15.83
CA LEU A 164 -6.60 -14.15 -15.15
C LEU A 164 -7.44 -14.56 -13.93
N GLN A 165 -8.45 -13.77 -13.55
CA GLN A 165 -9.26 -14.07 -12.38
C GLN A 165 -10.25 -15.20 -12.66
N TRP A 166 -10.56 -15.98 -11.63
CA TRP A 166 -11.66 -16.93 -11.69
C TRP A 166 -13.00 -16.18 -11.83
N GLY A 167 -13.97 -16.85 -12.45
CA GLY A 167 -15.28 -16.26 -12.79
C GLY A 167 -16.01 -15.62 -11.60
N LYS A 168 -17.09 -14.88 -11.92
CA LYS A 168 -17.88 -14.10 -10.96
C LYS A 168 -18.19 -14.88 -9.67
N GLY A 169 -17.81 -14.32 -8.52
CA GLY A 169 -18.11 -14.86 -7.19
C GLY A 169 -16.92 -15.49 -6.45
N GLN A 170 -15.77 -15.65 -7.11
CA GLN A 170 -14.53 -16.07 -6.46
C GLN A 170 -13.71 -14.86 -5.97
N LYS A 171 -12.90 -15.07 -4.92
CA LYS A 171 -11.98 -14.04 -4.42
C LYS A 171 -10.93 -13.77 -5.50
N LYS A 172 -10.72 -12.50 -5.83
CA LYS A 172 -9.63 -12.13 -6.74
C LYS A 172 -8.29 -12.51 -6.14
N ARG A 173 -7.37 -12.94 -6.98
CA ARG A 173 -6.06 -13.47 -6.63
C ARG A 173 -4.96 -12.59 -7.21
N PRO A 174 -3.87 -12.36 -6.45
CA PRO A 174 -2.76 -11.57 -6.96
C PRO A 174 -1.96 -12.32 -8.02
N LEU A 175 -1.30 -11.57 -8.90
CA LEU A 175 -0.58 -12.10 -10.05
C LEU A 175 0.50 -13.12 -9.65
N TRP A 176 1.26 -12.82 -8.59
CA TRP A 176 2.33 -13.69 -8.09
C TRP A 176 1.80 -15.06 -7.67
N GLN A 177 0.61 -15.09 -7.05
CA GLN A 177 0.00 -16.33 -6.59
C GLN A 177 -0.59 -17.13 -7.75
N ILE A 178 -1.23 -16.45 -8.72
CA ILE A 178 -1.70 -17.10 -9.95
C ILE A 178 -0.53 -17.78 -10.66
N TYR A 179 0.60 -17.07 -10.79
CA TYR A 179 1.78 -17.64 -11.43
C TYR A 179 2.33 -18.85 -10.67
N GLN A 180 2.51 -18.76 -9.36
CA GLN A 180 3.01 -19.87 -8.54
C GLN A 180 2.09 -21.10 -8.61
N ASP A 181 0.78 -20.91 -8.52
CA ASP A 181 -0.19 -22.00 -8.64
C ASP A 181 -0.11 -22.68 -10.02
N THR A 182 0.02 -21.89 -11.09
CA THR A 182 0.16 -22.46 -12.45
C THR A 182 1.44 -23.28 -12.62
N LEU A 183 2.54 -22.90 -11.95
CA LEU A 183 3.78 -23.68 -11.96
C LEU A 183 3.68 -24.98 -11.17
N ASN A 184 2.92 -24.98 -10.06
CA ASN A 184 2.81 -26.13 -9.17
C ASN A 184 1.87 -27.23 -9.71
N ASP A 185 1.02 -26.91 -10.69
CA ASP A 185 0.14 -27.87 -11.37
C ASP A 185 0.67 -28.15 -12.79
N SER A 186 1.44 -29.24 -12.92
CA SER A 186 2.09 -29.65 -14.17
C SER A 186 1.11 -30.02 -15.28
N ASP A 187 -0.05 -30.59 -14.93
CA ASP A 187 -1.06 -30.99 -15.90
C ASP A 187 -1.80 -29.78 -16.46
N SER A 188 -1.99 -28.73 -15.65
CA SER A 188 -2.58 -27.47 -16.08
C SER A 188 -1.59 -26.56 -16.84
N SER A 189 -0.29 -26.63 -16.53
CA SER A 189 0.76 -25.73 -17.06
C SER A 189 0.76 -25.62 -18.59
N ALA A 190 0.74 -26.76 -19.30
CA ALA A 190 0.79 -26.79 -20.77
C ALA A 190 -0.50 -26.22 -21.39
N ARG A 191 -1.65 -26.51 -20.77
CA ARG A 191 -2.95 -25.98 -21.20
C ARG A 191 -3.02 -24.47 -20.98
N VAL A 192 -2.64 -23.99 -19.79
CA VAL A 192 -2.61 -22.57 -19.46
C VAL A 192 -1.69 -21.80 -20.41
N LEU A 193 -0.50 -22.35 -20.72
CA LEU A 193 0.40 -21.74 -21.70
C LEU A 193 -0.24 -21.62 -23.08
N ASN A 194 -0.92 -22.67 -23.56
CA ASN A 194 -1.60 -22.63 -24.84
C ASN A 194 -2.75 -21.61 -24.84
N ASP A 195 -3.60 -21.61 -23.81
CA ASP A 195 -4.75 -20.72 -23.69
C ASP A 195 -4.31 -19.25 -23.59
N LEU A 196 -3.24 -18.97 -22.82
CA LEU A 196 -2.62 -17.64 -22.77
C LEU A 196 -2.05 -17.23 -24.12
N ASN A 197 -1.36 -18.13 -24.82
CA ASN A 197 -0.83 -17.82 -26.16
C ASN A 197 -1.95 -17.49 -27.15
N VAL A 198 -3.07 -18.23 -27.14
CA VAL A 198 -4.23 -17.92 -27.99
C VAL A 198 -4.78 -16.54 -27.63
N TYR A 199 -5.05 -16.28 -26.35
CA TYR A 199 -5.52 -14.98 -25.88
C TYR A 199 -4.58 -13.84 -26.29
N LEU A 200 -3.26 -14.01 -26.13
CA LEU A 200 -2.28 -12.99 -26.46
C LEU A 200 -2.27 -12.67 -27.96
N GLN A 201 -2.37 -13.67 -28.83
CA GLN A 201 -2.42 -13.46 -30.28
C GLN A 201 -3.69 -12.68 -30.68
N ASP A 202 -4.85 -13.10 -30.19
CA ASP A 202 -6.12 -12.42 -30.44
C ASP A 202 -6.10 -10.98 -29.91
N PHE A 203 -5.56 -10.80 -28.70
CA PHE A 203 -5.43 -9.49 -28.07
C PHE A 203 -4.49 -8.56 -28.83
N ILE A 204 -3.33 -9.05 -29.29
CA ILE A 204 -2.36 -8.26 -30.07
C ILE A 204 -3.01 -7.78 -31.37
N VAL A 205 -3.75 -8.65 -32.06
CA VAL A 205 -4.47 -8.33 -33.30
C VAL A 205 -5.58 -7.31 -33.05
N ASP A 206 -6.47 -7.57 -32.08
CA ASP A 206 -7.57 -6.65 -31.71
C ASP A 206 -7.06 -5.26 -31.31
N ARG A 207 -5.91 -5.21 -30.63
CA ARG A 207 -5.32 -3.97 -30.15
C ARG A 207 -4.40 -3.29 -31.16
N GLY A 208 -4.12 -3.92 -32.31
CA GLY A 208 -3.23 -3.39 -33.34
C GLY A 208 -1.79 -3.22 -32.86
N LEU A 209 -1.31 -4.10 -31.99
CA LEU A 209 0.05 -4.07 -31.43
C LEU A 209 1.03 -4.82 -32.36
N PRO A 210 2.36 -4.57 -32.24
CA PRO A 210 3.36 -5.32 -32.99
C PRO A 210 3.21 -6.83 -32.77
N LEU A 211 3.20 -7.59 -33.87
CA LEU A 211 3.09 -9.05 -33.84
C LEU A 211 4.26 -9.67 -33.06
N ARG A 212 3.97 -10.72 -32.28
CA ARG A 212 4.95 -11.42 -31.45
C ARG A 212 4.77 -12.92 -31.62
N GLU A 213 5.87 -13.65 -31.52
CA GLU A 213 5.84 -15.11 -31.48
C GLU A 213 5.11 -15.62 -30.22
N ARG A 214 4.67 -16.87 -30.26
CA ARG A 214 4.09 -17.54 -29.09
C ARG A 214 5.18 -17.76 -28.04
N ALA A 215 4.83 -17.55 -26.77
CA ALA A 215 5.73 -17.82 -25.67
C ALA A 215 6.00 -19.33 -25.54
N THR A 216 7.27 -19.67 -25.31
CA THR A 216 7.76 -21.06 -25.18
C THR A 216 7.56 -21.66 -23.80
N ASN A 217 7.32 -20.83 -22.79
CA ASN A 217 7.09 -21.22 -21.41
C ASN A 217 6.14 -20.23 -20.72
N LEU A 218 5.61 -20.61 -19.56
CA LEU A 218 4.67 -19.78 -18.79
C LEU A 218 5.27 -18.42 -18.41
N GLU A 219 6.54 -18.39 -18.01
CA GLU A 219 7.21 -17.17 -17.62
C GLU A 219 7.19 -16.12 -18.75
N ASN A 220 7.54 -16.52 -19.97
CA ASN A 220 7.52 -15.68 -21.15
C ASN A 220 6.10 -15.25 -21.51
N ALA A 221 5.10 -16.12 -21.33
CA ALA A 221 3.69 -15.80 -21.59
C ALA A 221 3.19 -14.70 -20.65
N PHE A 222 3.50 -14.81 -19.35
CA PHE A 222 3.15 -13.78 -18.35
C PHE A 222 3.90 -12.47 -18.59
N LYS A 223 5.21 -12.51 -18.90
CA LYS A 223 5.96 -11.30 -19.31
C LYS A 223 5.34 -10.62 -20.52
N GLN A 224 4.96 -11.42 -21.52
CA GLN A 224 4.32 -10.93 -22.73
C GLN A 224 2.97 -10.29 -22.43
N LEU A 225 2.14 -10.93 -21.57
CA LEU A 225 0.87 -10.37 -21.11
C LEU A 225 1.03 -8.99 -20.47
N LEU A 226 1.96 -8.84 -19.53
CA LEU A 226 2.19 -7.54 -18.89
C LEU A 226 2.72 -6.50 -19.88
N SER A 227 3.62 -6.91 -20.77
CA SER A 227 4.18 -6.04 -21.79
C SER A 227 3.11 -5.49 -22.74
N VAL A 228 2.26 -6.37 -23.31
CA VAL A 228 1.18 -5.93 -24.21
C VAL A 228 0.10 -5.16 -23.46
N ALA A 229 -0.14 -5.51 -22.19
CA ALA A 229 -1.07 -4.79 -21.33
C ALA A 229 -0.65 -3.33 -21.15
N VAL A 230 0.64 -3.06 -20.94
CA VAL A 230 1.17 -1.69 -20.83
C VAL A 230 1.22 -0.99 -22.19
N GLU A 231 1.69 -1.69 -23.24
CA GLU A 231 1.90 -1.13 -24.57
C GLU A 231 0.62 -0.54 -25.19
N GLN A 232 -0.54 -1.17 -24.96
CA GLN A 232 -1.83 -0.67 -25.46
C GLN A 232 -2.18 0.75 -24.97
N PHE A 233 -1.50 1.26 -23.94
CA PHE A 233 -1.69 2.59 -23.35
C PHE A 233 -0.56 3.59 -23.65
N GLN A 234 0.51 3.20 -24.36
CA GLN A 234 1.68 4.06 -24.60
C GLN A 234 1.52 5.04 -25.78
N GLY A 235 0.49 4.87 -26.62
CA GLY A 235 0.24 5.74 -27.76
C GLY A 235 -0.14 7.17 -27.34
N LYS A 236 0.80 8.12 -27.44
CA LYS A 236 0.70 9.53 -26.95
C LYS A 236 -0.53 10.34 -27.40
N LYS A 237 -1.25 9.90 -28.44
CA LYS A 237 -2.46 10.55 -29.00
C LYS A 237 -3.69 9.65 -29.02
N THR A 238 -3.69 8.56 -28.25
CA THR A 238 -4.82 7.63 -28.20
C THR A 238 -5.73 7.95 -27.00
N ASP A 239 -7.03 7.69 -27.15
CA ASP A 239 -7.99 7.80 -26.04
C ASP A 239 -7.57 6.94 -24.84
N ARG A 240 -6.96 5.78 -25.09
CA ARG A 240 -6.47 4.85 -24.07
C ARG A 240 -5.35 5.46 -23.23
N ALA A 241 -4.34 6.07 -23.84
CA ALA A 241 -3.28 6.76 -23.10
C ALA A 241 -3.84 7.87 -22.19
N THR A 242 -4.90 8.55 -22.65
CA THR A 242 -5.60 9.57 -21.86
C THR A 242 -6.29 8.96 -20.64
N VAL A 243 -6.90 7.78 -20.77
CA VAL A 243 -7.49 7.05 -19.63
C VAL A 243 -6.43 6.71 -18.58
N ASN A 244 -5.28 6.16 -18.99
CA ASN A 244 -4.21 5.82 -18.05
C ASN A 244 -3.67 7.08 -17.34
N ARG A 245 -3.42 8.16 -18.09
CA ARG A 245 -2.99 9.44 -17.52
C ARG A 245 -4.02 10.02 -16.53
N LYS A 246 -5.32 9.94 -16.84
CA LYS A 246 -6.38 10.37 -15.92
C LYS A 246 -6.35 9.55 -14.62
N TYR A 247 -6.14 8.24 -14.72
CA TYR A 247 -6.03 7.36 -13.56
C TYR A 247 -4.83 7.74 -12.68
N VAL A 248 -3.64 7.90 -13.27
CA VAL A 248 -2.42 8.27 -12.53
C VAL A 248 -2.58 9.64 -11.87
N ASN A 249 -3.16 10.62 -12.58
CA ASN A 249 -3.42 11.94 -12.03
C ASN A 249 -4.41 11.89 -10.86
N GLU A 250 -5.48 11.08 -10.95
CA GLU A 250 -6.43 10.93 -9.86
C GLU A 250 -5.79 10.28 -8.63
N LEU A 251 -4.97 9.25 -8.84
CA LEU A 251 -4.19 8.61 -7.78
C LEU A 251 -3.24 9.60 -7.10
N GLU A 252 -2.54 10.42 -7.88
CA GLU A 252 -1.65 11.45 -7.34
C GLU A 252 -2.43 12.52 -6.55
N ASN A 253 -3.55 13.00 -7.08
CA ASN A 253 -4.35 14.06 -6.49
C ASN A 253 -5.09 13.62 -5.22
N GLN A 254 -5.67 12.42 -5.19
CA GLN A 254 -6.50 11.97 -4.06
C GLN A 254 -5.69 11.30 -2.96
N ILE A 255 -4.60 10.60 -3.30
CA ILE A 255 -3.88 9.74 -2.37
C ILE A 255 -2.48 10.29 -2.07
N CYS A 256 -1.74 10.73 -3.09
CA CYS A 256 -0.31 11.00 -2.94
C CYS A 256 0.03 12.47 -2.70
N THR A 257 -0.89 13.40 -2.93
CA THR A 257 -0.64 14.86 -2.86
C THR A 257 0.01 15.25 -1.56
N ASP A 258 -0.48 14.67 -0.48
CA ASP A 258 -0.01 14.87 0.87
C ASP A 258 1.48 14.50 1.05
N PHE A 259 1.97 13.48 0.34
CA PHE A 259 3.33 12.95 0.42
C PHE A 259 4.29 13.57 -0.61
N ILE A 260 3.81 14.35 -1.57
CA ILE A 260 4.61 14.89 -2.67
C ILE A 260 4.83 16.38 -2.46
N GLN A 261 6.09 16.82 -2.51
CA GLN A 261 6.43 18.24 -2.48
C GLN A 261 7.37 18.62 -3.62
N VAL A 262 7.19 19.82 -4.17
CA VAL A 262 8.10 20.39 -5.17
C VAL A 262 9.20 21.16 -4.46
N ARG A 263 10.47 20.79 -4.70
CA ARG A 263 11.65 21.40 -4.07
C ARG A 263 12.61 21.97 -5.11
N GLY A 264 12.21 23.10 -5.71
CA GLY A 264 13.06 23.86 -6.65
C GLY A 264 13.68 22.99 -7.75
N ARG A 265 15.00 23.06 -7.92
CA ARG A 265 15.75 22.29 -8.93
C ARG A 265 15.70 20.77 -8.72
N ALA A 266 15.37 20.28 -7.51
CA ALA A 266 15.24 18.85 -7.26
C ALA A 266 13.92 18.27 -7.83
N GLY A 267 12.96 19.13 -8.19
CA GLY A 267 11.65 18.71 -8.69
C GLY A 267 10.75 18.16 -7.58
N LYS A 268 9.85 17.23 -7.94
CA LYS A 268 8.97 16.54 -7.00
C LYS A 268 9.75 15.49 -6.20
N VAL A 269 9.59 15.51 -4.88
CA VAL A 269 10.19 14.57 -3.93
C VAL A 269 9.14 14.06 -2.96
N LEU A 270 9.39 12.89 -2.36
CA LEU A 270 8.53 12.31 -1.35
C LEU A 270 8.95 12.79 0.04
N VAL A 271 7.98 13.27 0.82
CA VAL A 271 8.24 13.94 2.10
C VAL A 271 7.37 13.39 3.22
N LEU A 272 7.99 13.18 4.38
CA LEU A 272 7.31 12.96 5.65
C LEU A 272 7.34 14.26 6.47
N ASN A 273 6.16 14.75 6.84
CA ASN A 273 6.05 15.87 7.77
C ASN A 273 6.13 15.37 9.22
N GLN A 274 6.21 16.30 10.17
CA GLN A 274 6.35 15.98 11.59
C GLN A 274 5.18 15.12 12.13
N ASP A 275 3.94 15.44 11.77
CA ASP A 275 2.77 14.70 12.26
C ASP A 275 2.76 13.25 11.78
N ARG A 276 3.04 13.02 10.49
CA ARG A 276 3.13 11.66 9.94
C ARG A 276 4.34 10.91 10.47
N LEU A 277 5.42 11.62 10.75
CA LEU A 277 6.59 11.01 11.36
C LEU A 277 6.23 10.50 12.75
N LEU A 278 5.61 11.31 13.60
CA LEU A 278 5.12 10.91 14.91
C LEU A 278 4.11 9.76 14.85
N LEU A 279 3.14 9.84 13.93
CA LEU A 279 2.18 8.75 13.71
C LEU A 279 2.91 7.45 13.35
N LEU A 280 3.80 7.50 12.34
CA LEU A 280 4.56 6.33 11.89
C LEU A 280 5.43 5.77 13.03
N THR A 281 6.04 6.64 13.85
CA THR A 281 6.77 6.25 15.06
C THR A 281 5.86 5.49 16.04
N ASN A 282 4.71 6.05 16.37
CA ASN A 282 3.79 5.48 17.35
C ASN A 282 3.23 4.14 16.88
N LEU A 283 2.82 4.05 15.61
CA LEU A 283 2.38 2.80 15.00
C LEU A 283 3.50 1.74 15.01
N THR A 284 4.73 2.15 14.71
CA THR A 284 5.86 1.21 14.64
C THR A 284 6.31 0.73 16.01
N VAL A 285 6.37 1.60 17.01
CA VAL A 285 6.63 1.22 18.41
C VAL A 285 5.48 0.33 18.91
N GLY A 286 4.25 0.73 18.60
CA GLY A 286 3.03 -0.02 18.89
C GLY A 286 2.89 -0.36 20.37
N LYS A 287 2.77 -1.66 20.67
CA LYS A 287 2.60 -2.16 22.05
C LYS A 287 3.89 -2.14 22.87
N ASN A 288 5.05 -1.95 22.23
CA ASN A 288 6.30 -1.84 22.96
C ASN A 288 6.38 -0.50 23.71
N ASP A 289 7.28 -0.42 24.70
CA ASP A 289 7.57 0.84 25.39
C ASP A 289 8.53 1.72 24.56
N LYS A 290 9.50 1.08 23.91
CA LYS A 290 10.52 1.72 23.07
C LYS A 290 11.13 0.73 22.09
N LEU A 291 11.70 1.25 21.02
CA LEU A 291 12.48 0.50 20.03
C LEU A 291 13.85 1.13 19.83
N ARG A 292 14.86 0.33 19.48
CA ARG A 292 16.12 0.88 18.98
C ARG A 292 15.88 1.56 17.63
N LEU A 293 16.65 2.61 17.32
CA LEU A 293 16.49 3.36 16.07
C LEU A 293 16.49 2.47 14.82
N HIS A 294 17.36 1.44 14.78
CA HIS A 294 17.40 0.54 13.63
C HIS A 294 16.17 -0.37 13.52
N GLU A 295 15.57 -0.78 14.64
CA GLU A 295 14.31 -1.55 14.67
C GLU A 295 13.15 -0.67 14.23
N LEU A 296 13.14 0.59 14.68
CA LEU A 296 12.17 1.59 14.24
C LEU A 296 12.25 1.83 12.73
N LEU A 297 13.46 2.02 12.19
CA LEU A 297 13.66 2.16 10.74
C LEU A 297 13.19 0.92 9.98
N ARG A 298 13.50 -0.30 10.44
CA ARG A 298 12.97 -1.52 9.83
C ARG A 298 11.44 -1.57 9.84
N GLY A 299 10.80 -1.11 10.90
CA GLY A 299 9.34 -1.02 10.97
C GLY A 299 8.75 0.04 10.04
N PHE A 300 9.49 1.12 9.75
CA PHE A 300 9.12 2.09 8.71
C PHE A 300 9.24 1.45 7.32
N GLU A 301 10.34 0.73 7.09
CA GLU A 301 10.60 0.00 5.86
C GLU A 301 9.52 -1.06 5.60
N GLN A 302 9.07 -1.82 6.60
CA GLN A 302 7.95 -2.76 6.48
C GLN A 302 6.65 -2.09 6.03
N ARG A 303 6.45 -0.81 6.38
CA ARG A 303 5.32 0.02 5.92
C ARG A 303 5.63 0.79 4.64
N GLY A 304 6.75 0.52 3.97
CA GLY A 304 7.12 1.13 2.69
C GLY A 304 7.77 2.52 2.78
N PHE A 305 8.18 2.96 3.97
CA PHE A 305 8.81 4.27 4.18
C PHE A 305 10.29 4.11 4.47
N TYR A 306 11.13 4.39 3.47
CA TYR A 306 12.59 4.25 3.60
C TYR A 306 13.23 5.62 3.80
N LEU A 307 14.25 5.66 4.64
CA LEU A 307 15.06 6.85 4.88
C LEU A 307 16.51 6.53 4.55
N ASP A 308 17.22 7.45 3.90
CA ASP A 308 18.66 7.30 3.75
C ASP A 308 19.39 7.74 5.05
N ASN A 309 20.71 7.62 5.06
CA ASN A 309 21.52 7.93 6.23
C ASN A 309 21.38 9.39 6.68
N GLN A 310 21.18 10.33 5.76
CA GLN A 310 21.03 11.75 6.09
C GLN A 310 19.66 12.03 6.72
N SER A 311 18.60 11.42 6.19
CA SER A 311 17.29 11.49 6.82
C SER A 311 17.27 10.79 8.17
N ALA A 312 17.97 9.66 8.33
CA ALA A 312 18.09 8.98 9.61
C ALA A 312 18.81 9.84 10.67
N GLN A 313 19.85 10.59 10.29
CA GLN A 313 20.49 11.56 11.20
C GLN A 313 19.55 12.71 11.57
N THR A 314 18.82 13.25 10.59
CA THR A 314 17.82 14.30 10.84
C THR A 314 16.68 13.79 11.73
N LEU A 315 16.31 12.52 11.57
CA LEU A 315 15.32 11.84 12.38
C LEU A 315 15.75 11.74 13.86
N VAL A 316 17.02 11.42 14.13
CA VAL A 316 17.56 11.43 15.50
C VAL A 316 17.45 12.82 16.10
N ALA A 317 17.90 13.86 15.39
CA ALA A 317 17.80 15.23 15.86
C ALA A 317 16.34 15.71 16.04
N PHE A 318 15.40 15.17 15.26
CA PHE A 318 13.98 15.39 15.46
C PHE A 318 13.50 14.80 16.79
N TYR A 319 13.80 13.53 17.06
CA TYR A 319 13.37 12.88 18.30
C TYR A 319 14.05 13.45 19.55
N GLU A 320 15.30 13.89 19.46
CA GLU A 320 15.99 14.59 20.55
C GLU A 320 15.28 15.90 20.91
N ARG A 321 14.82 16.66 19.92
CA ARG A 321 14.04 17.89 20.13
C ARG A 321 12.66 17.62 20.73
N MET A 322 12.04 16.50 20.37
CA MET A 322 10.75 16.07 20.92
C MET A 322 10.86 15.47 22.32
N GLY A 323 12.08 15.12 22.77
CA GLY A 323 12.31 14.51 24.07
C GLY A 323 11.87 13.04 24.16
N ASN A 324 11.64 12.37 23.04
CA ASN A 324 11.23 10.96 22.99
C ASN A 324 12.39 9.98 22.70
N VAL A 325 13.62 10.39 23.03
CA VAL A 325 14.84 9.58 22.89
C VAL A 325 15.44 9.24 24.24
N GLU A 326 15.94 8.01 24.38
CA GLU A 326 16.85 7.61 25.45
C GLU A 326 18.17 7.11 24.89
N ARG A 327 19.28 7.64 25.41
CA ARG A 327 20.63 7.11 25.16
C ARG A 327 21.00 6.24 26.35
N MET A 328 21.19 4.94 26.13
CA MET A 328 21.67 4.04 27.18
C MET A 328 23.20 4.02 27.19
N SER A 329 23.79 4.30 28.35
CA SER A 329 25.25 4.41 28.54
C SER A 329 25.99 3.07 28.48
N ASP A 330 25.27 1.94 28.54
CA ASP A 330 25.82 0.59 28.56
C ASP A 330 26.26 0.08 27.18
N SER A 331 25.79 0.73 26.10
CA SER A 331 25.91 0.27 24.73
C SER A 331 26.40 1.38 23.78
N GLY A 332 27.36 2.19 24.22
CA GLY A 332 28.23 3.04 23.38
C GLY A 332 27.60 4.20 22.60
N ASP A 333 26.51 3.99 21.87
CA ASP A 333 25.81 4.96 21.01
C ASP A 333 24.35 4.53 20.69
N ALA A 334 23.79 3.57 21.42
CA ALA A 334 22.44 3.06 21.13
C ALA A 334 21.35 4.08 21.46
N VAL A 335 20.66 4.55 20.42
CA VAL A 335 19.50 5.47 20.50
C VAL A 335 18.21 4.64 20.55
N TYR A 336 17.44 4.80 21.62
CA TYR A 336 16.10 4.24 21.77
C TYR A 336 15.05 5.33 21.59
N VAL A 337 13.96 5.01 20.90
CA VAL A 337 12.84 5.91 20.63
C VAL A 337 11.59 5.39 21.31
N ARG A 338 10.91 6.26 22.05
CA ARG A 338 9.64 6.01 22.73
C ARG A 338 8.47 6.53 21.89
N LYS A 339 7.31 5.89 22.03
CA LYS A 339 6.04 6.44 21.53
C LYS A 339 5.64 7.68 22.34
N THR A 340 4.83 8.55 21.74
CA THR A 340 4.36 9.80 22.33
C THR A 340 2.95 9.74 22.89
N VAL A 341 2.33 8.55 22.90
CA VAL A 341 0.94 8.29 23.27
C VAL A 341 0.81 7.57 24.59
#